data_AF-A0A932LH14-F1
#
_entry.id   AF-A0A932LH14-F1
#
_cell.length_a   1.000
_cell.length_b   1.000
_cell.length_c   1.000
_cell.angle_alpha   90.00
_cell.angle_beta   90.00
_cell.angle_gamma   90.00
#
_symmetry.space_group_name_H-M   'P 1'
#
loop_
_entity.id
_entity.type
_entity.pdbx_description
1 polymer ?
#
loop_
_entity_poly.entity_id
_entity_poly.type
_entity_poly.pdbx_seq_one_letter_code
_entity_poly.pdbx_strand_id
1 'polypeptide(L)'
;MKRLLAYFQLLRLPNVFTAMADVFMGFLVSHGSLRPWKEFVPLLVASSCLYLSGMVLNDWFDIEVDRVERPERPLPSGRIPRSHALLLGIVLVLAGVGIAFCVGSTSRNVALPLAACVLLYDGLLKDSLVGPAIMGLCRALNVLLGMSSLPGSIWLFQQNLPQAWRFGTVAAAGVGLYIMSVTRLARSEAGSNATAQPLSSTLGMNLGLLLIAMIA
;
A
#
# COMPACT_ATOMS: atom_id res chain seq x y z
N MET A 1 13.88 20.93 16.00
CA MET A 1 14.20 20.32 14.70
C MET A 1 14.55 18.82 14.77
N LYS A 2 15.48 18.37 15.63
CA LYS A 2 15.88 16.95 15.72
C LYS A 2 14.74 15.94 15.94
N ARG A 3 13.73 16.30 16.76
CA ARG A 3 12.54 15.45 16.97
C ARG A 3 11.65 15.33 15.73
N LEU A 4 11.38 16.43 15.02
CA LEU A 4 10.60 16.41 13.77
C LEU A 4 11.26 15.55 12.69
N LEU A 5 12.59 15.68 12.56
CA LEU A 5 13.37 14.85 11.63
C LEU A 5 13.27 13.35 11.97
N ALA A 6 13.24 12.99 13.26
CA ALA A 6 13.05 11.60 13.66
C ALA A 6 11.67 11.06 13.24
N TYR A 7 10.61 11.87 13.35
CA TYR A 7 9.28 11.49 12.87
C TYR A 7 9.24 11.37 11.35
N PHE A 8 9.89 12.27 10.61
CA PHE A 8 9.97 12.16 9.15
C PHE A 8 10.76 10.94 8.68
N GLN A 9 11.81 10.57 9.42
CA GLN A 9 12.55 9.32 9.20
C GLN A 9 11.67 8.10 9.48
N LEU A 10 10.93 8.10 10.60
CA LEU A 10 10.02 7.00 10.96
C LEU A 10 8.91 6.82 9.91
N LEU A 11 8.33 7.92 9.46
CA LEU A 11 7.26 7.93 8.45
C LEU A 11 7.77 7.58 7.03
N ARG A 12 9.09 7.59 6.80
CA ARG A 12 9.72 7.51 5.48
C ARG A 12 8.97 8.35 4.45
N LEU A 13 8.77 9.64 4.78
CA LEU A 13 7.90 10.55 4.03
C LEU A 13 8.05 10.50 2.50
N PRO A 14 9.25 10.40 1.91
CA PRO A 14 9.38 10.32 0.45
C PRO A 14 8.62 9.14 -0.18
N ASN A 15 8.45 8.03 0.55
CA ASN A 15 7.80 6.84 0.01
C ASN A 15 6.27 6.98 -0.05
N VAL A 16 5.66 7.95 0.66
CA VAL A 16 4.21 8.17 0.62
C VAL A 16 3.73 8.50 -0.79
N PHE A 17 4.56 9.15 -1.60
CA PHE A 17 4.23 9.47 -2.99
C PHE A 17 4.00 8.23 -3.83
N THR A 18 4.63 7.10 -3.50
CA THR A 18 4.39 5.83 -4.19
C THR A 18 3.00 5.27 -3.89
N ALA A 19 2.45 5.53 -2.70
CA ALA A 19 1.08 5.16 -2.33
C ALA A 19 0.06 6.11 -2.95
N MET A 20 0.38 7.40 -3.00
CA MET A 20 -0.44 8.40 -3.68
C MET A 20 -0.58 8.06 -5.17
N ALA A 21 0.50 7.62 -5.83
CA ALA A 21 0.48 7.22 -7.23
C ALA A 21 -0.55 6.13 -7.55
N ASP A 22 -0.76 5.16 -6.65
CA ASP A 22 -1.80 4.13 -6.81
C ASP A 22 -3.21 4.74 -6.84
N VAL A 23 -3.47 5.72 -5.96
CA VAL A 23 -4.75 6.43 -5.90
C VAL A 23 -4.95 7.29 -7.14
N PHE A 24 -3.91 8.01 -7.59
CA PHE A 24 -3.95 8.75 -8.85
C PHE A 24 -4.34 7.83 -10.01
N MET A 25 -3.69 6.68 -10.11
CA MET A 25 -3.98 5.68 -11.13
C MET A 25 -5.43 5.21 -11.05
N GLY A 26 -5.87 4.72 -9.89
CA GLY A 26 -7.25 4.23 -9.72
C GLY A 26 -8.32 5.30 -9.97
N PHE A 27 -8.07 6.53 -9.52
CA PHE A 27 -9.01 7.63 -9.71
C PHE A 27 -9.08 8.07 -11.17
N LEU A 28 -7.95 8.20 -11.86
CA LEU A 28 -7.90 8.56 -13.29
C LEU A 28 -8.54 7.49 -14.17
N VAL A 29 -8.32 6.21 -13.89
CA VAL A 29 -8.95 5.12 -14.66
C VAL A 29 -10.47 5.11 -14.48
N SER A 30 -10.96 5.48 -13.29
CA SER A 30 -12.40 5.49 -13.01
C SER A 30 -13.10 6.76 -13.50
N HIS A 31 -12.48 7.93 -13.38
CA HIS A 31 -13.09 9.24 -13.67
C HIS A 31 -12.65 9.88 -14.99
N GLY A 32 -11.55 9.42 -15.59
CA GLY A 32 -10.90 10.06 -16.75
C GLY A 32 -10.30 11.44 -16.45
N SER A 33 -10.43 11.93 -15.21
CA SER A 33 -9.93 13.23 -14.76
C SER A 33 -9.68 13.22 -13.26
N LEU A 34 -8.99 14.23 -12.72
CA LEU A 34 -8.83 14.43 -11.27
C LEU A 34 -10.06 15.06 -10.61
N ARG A 35 -11.14 15.27 -11.36
CA ARG A 35 -12.40 15.80 -10.84
C ARG A 35 -13.39 14.63 -10.63
N PRO A 36 -14.18 14.66 -9.55
CA PRO A 36 -14.32 15.78 -8.61
C PRO A 36 -13.32 15.74 -7.45
N TRP A 37 -12.81 16.92 -7.05
CA TRP A 37 -11.81 17.06 -6.00
C TRP A 37 -12.31 16.63 -4.62
N LYS A 38 -13.62 16.70 -4.41
CA LYS A 38 -14.27 16.37 -3.13
C LYS A 38 -14.16 14.89 -2.78
N GLU A 39 -14.00 14.00 -3.76
CA GLU A 39 -13.68 12.58 -3.53
C GLU A 39 -12.19 12.31 -3.68
N PHE A 40 -11.54 12.94 -4.66
CA PHE A 40 -10.12 12.70 -4.95
C PHE A 40 -9.21 13.02 -3.76
N VAL A 41 -9.35 14.22 -3.17
CA VAL A 41 -8.47 14.67 -2.09
C VAL A 41 -8.63 13.80 -0.83
N PRO A 42 -9.85 13.49 -0.35
CA PRO A 42 -10.01 12.56 0.76
C PRO A 42 -9.43 11.17 0.51
N LEU A 43 -9.60 10.60 -0.69
CA LEU A 43 -9.02 9.28 -1.00
C LEU A 43 -7.47 9.30 -0.99
N LEU A 44 -6.88 10.39 -1.48
CA LEU A 44 -5.44 10.61 -1.46
C LEU A 44 -4.90 10.69 -0.02
N VAL A 45 -5.62 11.41 0.85
CA VAL A 45 -5.28 11.54 2.27
C VAL A 45 -5.50 10.20 3.00
N ALA A 46 -6.59 9.48 2.71
CA ALA A 46 -6.88 8.18 3.29
C ALA A 46 -5.77 7.17 2.99
N SER A 47 -5.35 7.07 1.73
CA SER A 47 -4.24 6.22 1.29
C SER A 47 -2.93 6.62 1.98
N SER A 48 -2.63 7.92 2.05
CA SER A 48 -1.43 8.43 2.72
C SER A 48 -1.42 8.04 4.20
N CYS A 49 -2.54 8.20 4.91
CA CYS A 49 -2.67 7.79 6.30
C CYS A 49 -2.46 6.28 6.49
N LEU A 50 -3.09 5.44 5.67
CA LEU A 50 -2.93 3.99 5.75
C LEU A 50 -1.49 3.55 5.45
N TYR A 51 -0.86 4.12 4.43
CA TYR A 51 0.53 3.83 4.09
C TYR A 51 1.48 4.22 5.24
N LEU A 52 1.35 5.46 5.74
CA LEU A 52 2.17 5.95 6.84
C LEU A 52 1.95 5.16 8.12
N SER A 53 0.73 4.67 8.35
CA SER A 53 0.47 3.78 9.48
C SER A 53 1.25 2.48 9.38
N GLY A 54 1.29 1.86 8.19
CA GLY A 54 2.08 0.66 7.95
C GLY A 54 3.57 0.89 8.16
N MET A 55 4.10 2.02 7.69
CA MET A 55 5.50 2.38 7.93
C MET A 55 5.85 2.48 9.42
N VAL A 56 4.98 3.13 10.20
CA VAL A 56 5.18 3.32 11.64
C VAL A 56 5.01 2.01 12.41
N LEU A 57 3.98 1.22 12.07
CA LEU A 57 3.66 -0.02 12.77
C LEU A 57 4.67 -1.13 12.42
N ASN A 58 5.14 -1.21 11.18
CA ASN A 58 6.23 -2.11 10.81
C ASN A 58 7.48 -1.87 11.66
N ASP A 59 7.95 -0.63 11.78
CA ASP A 59 9.10 -0.31 12.63
C ASP A 59 8.80 -0.52 14.14
N TRP A 60 7.53 -0.47 14.55
CA TRP A 60 7.11 -0.75 15.93
C TRP A 60 7.14 -2.25 16.27
N PHE A 61 6.71 -3.12 15.34
CA PHE A 61 6.82 -4.57 15.47
C PHE A 61 8.27 -5.04 15.40
N ASP A 62 9.11 -4.32 14.65
CA ASP A 62 10.49 -4.71 14.38
C ASP A 62 11.50 -4.16 15.38
N ILE A 63 11.04 -3.49 16.45
CA ILE A 63 11.93 -2.77 17.35
C ILE A 63 13.01 -3.66 17.99
N GLU A 64 12.70 -4.92 18.33
CA GLU A 64 13.68 -5.85 18.89
C GLU A 64 14.73 -6.31 17.85
N VAL A 65 14.32 -6.53 16.60
CA VAL A 65 15.21 -6.90 15.48
C VAL A 65 16.08 -5.71 15.09
N ASP A 66 15.46 -4.54 14.93
CA ASP A 66 16.13 -3.30 14.55
C ASP A 66 17.12 -2.83 15.61
N ARG A 67 16.97 -3.20 16.89
CA ARG A 67 17.99 -2.94 17.92
C ARG A 67 19.32 -3.62 17.63
N VAL A 68 19.30 -4.78 16.98
CA VAL A 68 20.51 -5.54 16.65
C VAL A 68 21.03 -5.15 15.27
N GLU A 69 20.14 -5.09 14.27
CA GLU A 69 20.54 -4.88 12.88
C GLU A 69 20.75 -3.41 12.51
N ARG A 70 19.95 -2.50 13.08
CA ARG A 70 19.85 -1.09 12.67
C ARG A 70 19.60 -0.15 13.85
N PRO A 71 20.53 -0.11 14.84
CA PRO A 71 20.33 0.62 16.09
C PRO A 71 20.16 2.14 15.89
N GLU A 72 20.57 2.68 14.74
CA GLU A 72 20.41 4.08 14.38
C GLU A 72 18.96 4.50 14.09
N ARG A 73 18.04 3.55 13.86
CA ARG A 73 16.62 3.85 13.56
C ARG A 73 15.94 4.61 14.70
N PRO A 74 14.93 5.45 14.42
CA PRO A 74 14.32 6.35 15.43
C PRO A 74 13.76 5.64 16.68
N LEU A 75 13.22 4.43 16.52
CA LEU A 75 12.63 3.64 17.61
C LEU A 75 13.68 2.93 18.47
N PRO A 76 14.60 2.10 17.92
CA PRO A 76 15.69 1.50 18.68
C PRO A 76 16.59 2.51 19.39
N SER A 77 16.92 3.63 18.73
CA SER A 77 17.76 4.69 19.30
C SER A 77 17.07 5.49 20.41
N GLY A 78 15.80 5.23 20.72
CA GLY A 78 15.04 5.93 21.75
C GLY A 78 14.68 7.38 21.40
N ARG A 79 14.93 7.82 20.16
CA ARG A 79 14.57 9.17 19.69
C ARG A 79 13.05 9.38 19.67
N ILE A 80 12.27 8.31 19.52
CA ILE A 80 10.81 8.29 19.62
C ILE A 80 10.41 7.19 20.62
N PRO A 81 9.56 7.48 21.62
CA PRO A 81 9.05 6.46 22.53
C PRO A 81 8.16 5.44 21.81
N ARG A 82 8.30 4.16 22.15
CA ARG A 82 7.50 3.05 21.59
C ARG A 82 5.98 3.30 21.69
N SER A 83 5.51 3.89 22.79
CA SER A 83 4.10 4.24 22.99
C SER A 83 3.60 5.30 22.01
N HIS A 84 4.45 6.26 21.65
CA HIS A 84 4.08 7.34 20.71
C HIS A 84 3.99 6.83 19.28
N ALA A 85 4.89 5.93 18.87
CA ALA A 85 4.78 5.28 17.57
C ALA A 85 3.52 4.41 17.46
N LEU A 86 3.19 3.63 18.49
CA LEU A 86 1.94 2.86 18.50
C LEU A 86 0.70 3.76 18.38
N LEU A 87 0.64 4.81 19.20
CA LEU A 87 -0.46 5.77 19.15
C LEU A 87 -0.57 6.42 17.77
N LEU A 88 0.56 6.85 17.19
CA LEU A 88 0.60 7.45 15.86
C LEU A 88 0.10 6.47 14.79
N GLY A 89 0.56 5.22 14.82
CA GLY A 89 0.11 4.18 13.90
C GLY A 89 -1.41 3.93 13.99
N ILE A 90 -1.94 3.78 15.20
CA ILE A 90 -3.39 3.59 15.43
C ILE A 90 -4.19 4.80 14.94
N VAL A 91 -3.77 6.02 15.28
CA VAL A 91 -4.45 7.25 14.85
C VAL A 91 -4.45 7.35 13.32
N LEU A 92 -3.34 7.00 12.65
CA LEU A 92 -3.25 7.02 11.19
C LEU A 92 -4.16 5.96 10.54
N VAL A 93 -4.24 4.74 11.09
CA VAL A 93 -5.20 3.73 10.61
C VAL A 93 -6.63 4.25 10.74
N LEU A 94 -7.00 4.75 11.92
CA LEU A 94 -8.34 5.24 12.19
C LEU A 94 -8.69 6.46 11.33
N ALA A 95 -7.74 7.36 11.11
CA ALA A 95 -7.92 8.50 10.21
C ALA A 95 -8.11 8.05 8.76
N GLY A 96 -7.25 7.15 8.27
CA GLY A 96 -7.34 6.66 6.90
C GLY A 96 -8.67 5.95 6.61
N VAL A 97 -9.08 5.05 7.51
CA VAL A 97 -10.38 4.36 7.43
C VAL A 97 -11.52 5.37 7.59
N GLY A 98 -11.48 6.25 8.59
CA GLY A 98 -12.52 7.24 8.85
C GLY A 98 -12.77 8.17 7.68
N ILE A 99 -11.70 8.63 7.01
CA ILE A 99 -11.82 9.44 5.79
C ILE A 99 -12.48 8.65 4.66
N ALA A 100 -12.11 7.38 4.45
CA ALA A 100 -12.74 6.53 3.44
C ALA A 100 -14.24 6.32 3.70
N PHE A 101 -14.67 6.25 4.97
CA PHE A 101 -16.09 6.20 5.33
C PHE A 101 -16.85 7.46 4.89
N CYS A 102 -16.22 8.64 4.98
CA CYS A 102 -16.81 9.90 4.56
C CYS A 102 -16.96 10.01 3.02
N VAL A 103 -16.15 9.28 2.25
CA VAL A 103 -16.22 9.28 0.77
C VAL A 103 -17.39 8.42 0.28
N GLY A 104 -17.53 7.21 0.80
CA GLY A 104 -18.62 6.32 0.37
C GLY A 104 -18.54 4.91 0.92
N SER A 105 -19.63 4.15 0.74
CA SER A 105 -19.76 2.77 1.20
C SER A 105 -18.77 1.82 0.50
N THR A 106 -18.54 2.01 -0.80
CA THR A 106 -17.54 1.26 -1.57
C THR A 106 -16.12 1.54 -1.06
N SER A 107 -15.78 2.81 -0.81
CA SER A 107 -14.47 3.21 -0.26
C SER A 107 -14.20 2.59 1.10
N ARG A 108 -15.20 2.59 2.00
CA ARG A 108 -15.12 1.84 3.27
C ARG A 108 -14.81 0.36 3.06
N ASN A 109 -15.56 -0.28 2.15
CA ASN A 109 -15.44 -1.73 1.94
C ASN A 109 -14.07 -2.13 1.34
N VAL A 110 -13.32 -1.18 0.75
CA VAL A 110 -11.94 -1.39 0.31
C VAL A 110 -10.93 -1.02 1.40
N ALA A 111 -11.17 0.09 2.11
CA ALA A 111 -10.26 0.59 3.15
C ALA A 111 -10.14 -0.37 4.35
N LEU A 112 -11.22 -1.07 4.72
CA LEU A 112 -11.21 -2.04 5.82
C LEU A 112 -10.30 -3.25 5.52
N PRO A 113 -10.47 -3.98 4.39
CA PRO A 113 -9.52 -5.00 3.96
C PRO A 113 -8.10 -4.47 3.80
N LEU A 114 -7.91 -3.26 3.26
CA LEU A 114 -6.58 -2.67 3.11
C LEU A 114 -5.91 -2.47 4.46
N ALA A 115 -6.59 -1.86 5.42
CA ALA A 115 -6.09 -1.69 6.79
C ALA A 115 -5.79 -3.04 7.45
N ALA A 116 -6.66 -4.04 7.27
CA ALA A 116 -6.42 -5.38 7.78
C ALA A 116 -5.18 -6.02 7.14
N CYS A 117 -4.99 -5.89 5.82
CA CYS A 117 -3.80 -6.40 5.13
C CYS A 117 -2.51 -5.71 5.60
N VAL A 118 -2.53 -4.39 5.84
CA VAL A 118 -1.39 -3.65 6.40
C VAL A 118 -1.01 -4.21 7.77
N LEU A 119 -1.99 -4.30 8.69
CA LEU A 119 -1.75 -4.82 10.04
C LEU A 119 -1.30 -6.28 10.04
N LEU A 120 -1.90 -7.10 9.18
CA LEU A 120 -1.57 -8.52 9.04
C LEU A 120 -0.16 -8.72 8.47
N TYR A 121 0.24 -7.89 7.50
CA TYR A 121 1.58 -7.89 6.97
C TYR A 121 2.60 -7.53 8.06
N ASP A 122 2.43 -6.36 8.69
CA ASP A 122 3.39 -5.82 9.66
C ASP A 122 3.54 -6.73 10.89
N GLY A 123 2.43 -7.32 11.37
CA GLY A 123 2.42 -8.10 12.61
C GLY A 123 2.76 -9.58 12.46
N LEU A 124 2.37 -10.23 11.36
CA LEU A 124 2.39 -11.72 11.27
C LEU A 124 3.01 -12.26 9.99
N LEU A 125 2.76 -11.62 8.85
CA LEU A 125 3.03 -12.24 7.55
C LEU A 125 4.28 -11.73 6.84
N LYS A 126 4.92 -10.65 7.31
CA LYS A 126 6.13 -10.08 6.69
C LYS A 126 7.23 -11.11 6.43
N ASP A 127 7.53 -11.98 7.39
CA ASP A 127 8.58 -12.99 7.27
C ASP A 127 8.11 -14.30 6.63
N SER A 128 6.80 -14.50 6.52
CA SER A 128 6.21 -15.71 5.93
C SER A 128 6.41 -15.80 4.41
N LEU A 129 6.20 -16.98 3.82
CA LEU A 129 6.21 -17.17 2.36
C LEU A 129 5.11 -16.38 1.64
N VAL A 130 4.03 -16.05 2.34
CA VAL A 130 2.91 -15.28 1.79
C VAL A 130 3.10 -13.76 1.91
N GLY A 131 4.12 -13.29 2.63
CA GLY A 131 4.40 -11.85 2.83
C GLY A 131 4.41 -11.03 1.53
N PRO A 132 5.13 -11.44 0.46
CA PRO A 132 5.11 -10.74 -0.82
C PRO A 132 3.72 -10.67 -1.47
N ALA A 133 2.90 -11.71 -1.29
CA ALA A 133 1.55 -11.72 -1.84
C ALA A 133 0.64 -10.74 -1.09
N ILE A 134 0.79 -10.63 0.24
CA ILE A 134 0.07 -9.62 1.04
C ILE A 134 0.51 -8.21 0.67
N MET A 135 1.80 -7.97 0.44
CA MET A 135 2.28 -6.65 -0.05
C MET A 135 1.70 -6.30 -1.42
N GLY A 136 1.65 -7.26 -2.33
CA GLY A 136 0.96 -7.09 -3.61
C GLY A 136 -0.52 -6.77 -3.43
N LEU A 137 -1.19 -7.48 -2.52
CA LEU A 137 -2.60 -7.24 -2.19
C LEU A 137 -2.83 -5.86 -1.59
N CYS A 138 -1.97 -5.38 -0.68
CA CYS A 138 -2.03 -4.01 -0.15
C CYS A 138 -2.00 -2.98 -1.27
N ARG A 139 -1.10 -3.15 -2.26
CA ARG A 139 -0.96 -2.20 -3.38
C ARG A 139 -2.14 -2.29 -4.34
N ALA A 140 -2.63 -3.49 -4.63
CA ALA A 140 -3.85 -3.68 -5.42
C ALA A 140 -5.06 -3.02 -4.76
N LEU A 141 -5.28 -3.26 -3.46
CA LEU A 141 -6.35 -2.64 -2.69
C LEU A 141 -6.22 -1.11 -2.62
N ASN A 142 -4.99 -0.58 -2.59
CA ASN A 142 -4.75 0.86 -2.61
C ASN A 142 -5.10 1.50 -3.97
N VAL A 143 -4.85 0.81 -5.09
CA VAL A 143 -5.36 1.24 -6.42
C VAL A 143 -6.89 1.19 -6.44
N LEU A 144 -7.48 0.11 -5.94
CA LEU A 144 -8.95 -0.02 -5.85
C LEU A 144 -9.57 1.05 -4.94
N LEU A 145 -8.86 1.50 -3.90
CA LEU A 145 -9.30 2.61 -3.07
C LEU A 145 -9.44 3.90 -3.90
N GLY A 146 -8.52 4.16 -4.84
CA GLY A 146 -8.65 5.27 -5.79
C GLY A 146 -9.85 5.15 -6.73
N MET A 147 -10.24 3.93 -7.11
CA MET A 147 -11.42 3.67 -7.95
C MET A 147 -12.75 3.77 -7.18
N SER A 148 -12.70 3.66 -5.86
CA SER A 148 -13.86 3.33 -5.01
C SER A 148 -14.91 4.43 -4.86
N SER A 149 -14.64 5.66 -5.28
CA SER A 149 -15.61 6.76 -5.20
C SER A 149 -16.79 6.59 -6.16
N LEU A 150 -16.65 5.81 -7.23
CA LEU A 150 -17.75 5.47 -8.13
C LEU A 150 -18.36 4.11 -7.76
N PRO A 151 -19.64 4.05 -7.35
CA PRO A 151 -20.31 2.78 -7.11
C PRO A 151 -20.30 1.90 -8.37
N GLY A 152 -19.82 0.65 -8.24
CA GLY A 152 -19.74 -0.30 -9.34
C GLY A 152 -18.40 -0.36 -10.08
N SER A 153 -17.51 0.62 -9.90
CA SER A 153 -16.20 0.66 -10.60
C SER A 153 -15.27 -0.53 -10.30
N ILE A 154 -15.48 -1.21 -9.16
CA ILE A 154 -14.63 -2.30 -8.64
C ILE A 154 -15.07 -3.68 -9.16
N TRP A 155 -16.26 -3.82 -9.75
CA TRP A 155 -16.74 -5.13 -10.19
C TRP A 155 -16.29 -5.46 -11.62
N LEU A 156 -15.31 -6.37 -11.71
CA LEU A 156 -14.75 -6.93 -12.97
C LEU A 156 -15.79 -7.36 -14.02
N PHE A 157 -16.95 -7.85 -13.58
CA PHE A 157 -17.91 -8.57 -14.42
C PHE A 157 -19.28 -7.89 -14.59
N GLN A 158 -19.42 -6.62 -14.22
CA GLN A 158 -20.67 -5.91 -14.44
C GLN A 158 -20.80 -5.52 -15.92
N GLN A 159 -21.70 -6.20 -16.66
CA GLN A 159 -21.77 -6.17 -18.13
C GLN A 159 -22.08 -4.78 -18.73
N ASN A 160 -22.64 -3.86 -17.94
CA ASN A 160 -23.05 -2.52 -18.38
C ASN A 160 -22.03 -1.41 -18.07
N LEU A 161 -20.80 -1.75 -17.65
CA LEU A 161 -19.79 -0.75 -17.36
C LEU A 161 -19.01 -0.33 -18.61
N PRO A 162 -18.59 0.95 -18.70
CA PRO A 162 -17.62 1.39 -19.70
C PRO A 162 -16.38 0.50 -19.67
N GLN A 163 -15.85 0.17 -20.85
CA GLN A 163 -14.68 -0.71 -21.02
C GLN A 163 -13.50 -0.31 -20.11
N ALA A 164 -13.30 0.99 -19.88
CA ALA A 164 -12.29 1.54 -18.98
C ALA A 164 -12.37 1.00 -17.53
N TRP A 165 -13.57 0.75 -17.00
CA TRP A 165 -13.74 0.33 -15.60
C TRP A 165 -13.47 -1.17 -15.41
N ARG A 166 -13.77 -1.99 -16.43
CA ARG A 166 -13.44 -3.43 -16.44
C ARG A 166 -11.93 -3.64 -16.43
N PHE A 167 -11.18 -2.74 -17.06
CA PHE A 167 -9.73 -2.77 -17.07
C PHE A 167 -9.08 -2.19 -15.81
N GLY A 168 -9.74 -1.32 -15.05
CA GLY A 168 -9.15 -0.74 -13.83
C GLY A 168 -8.88 -1.75 -12.72
N THR A 169 -9.70 -2.78 -12.59
CA THR A 169 -9.49 -3.89 -11.66
C THR A 169 -8.37 -4.82 -12.13
N VAL A 170 -8.25 -5.03 -13.45
CA VAL A 170 -7.09 -5.69 -14.07
C VAL A 170 -5.81 -4.89 -13.82
N ALA A 171 -5.89 -3.56 -13.85
CA ALA A 171 -4.80 -2.65 -13.51
C ALA A 171 -4.34 -2.84 -12.06
N ALA A 172 -5.29 -2.84 -11.13
CA ALA A 172 -5.01 -3.05 -9.72
C ALA A 172 -4.36 -4.42 -9.48
N ALA A 173 -4.85 -5.47 -10.14
CA ALA A 173 -4.24 -6.80 -10.10
C ALA A 173 -2.84 -6.80 -10.71
N GLY A 174 -2.62 -6.07 -11.82
CA GLY A 174 -1.32 -5.90 -12.46
C GLY A 174 -0.30 -5.22 -11.55
N VAL A 175 -0.69 -4.12 -10.88
CA VAL A 175 0.14 -3.44 -9.87
C VAL A 175 0.44 -4.37 -8.69
N GLY A 176 -0.56 -5.09 -8.19
CA GLY A 176 -0.37 -6.05 -7.10
C GLY A 176 0.58 -7.18 -7.46
N LEU A 177 0.43 -7.75 -8.67
CA LEU A 177 1.31 -8.79 -9.19
C LEU A 177 2.73 -8.28 -9.36
N TYR A 178 2.89 -7.09 -9.94
CA TYR A 178 4.18 -6.43 -10.11
C TYR A 178 4.89 -6.26 -8.75
N ILE A 179 4.21 -5.70 -7.74
CA ILE A 179 4.81 -5.48 -6.42
C ILE A 179 5.10 -6.81 -5.71
N MET A 180 4.21 -7.81 -5.83
CA MET A 180 4.49 -9.14 -5.28
C MET A 180 5.78 -9.71 -5.88
N SER A 181 5.96 -9.59 -7.19
CA SER A 181 7.16 -10.09 -7.88
C SER A 181 8.42 -9.32 -7.50
N VAL A 182 8.37 -7.99 -7.42
CA VAL A 182 9.49 -7.16 -6.92
C VAL A 182 9.86 -7.56 -5.50
N THR A 183 8.86 -7.75 -4.63
CA THR A 183 9.09 -8.12 -3.23
C THR A 183 9.68 -9.52 -3.11
N ARG A 184 9.25 -10.49 -3.95
CA ARG A 184 9.86 -11.82 -4.00
C ARG A 184 11.31 -11.77 -4.48
N LEU A 185 11.58 -11.00 -5.54
CA LEU A 185 12.93 -10.86 -6.08
C LEU A 185 13.87 -10.23 -5.04
N ALA A 186 13.45 -9.13 -4.41
CA ALA A 186 14.24 -8.46 -3.37
C ALA A 186 14.57 -9.39 -2.19
N ARG A 187 13.63 -10.28 -1.80
CA ARG A 187 13.89 -11.28 -0.74
C ARG A 187 14.88 -12.36 -1.19
N SER A 188 14.83 -12.80 -2.45
CA SER A 188 15.82 -13.75 -2.97
C SER A 188 17.23 -13.16 -3.05
N GLU A 189 17.36 -11.86 -3.30
CA GLU A 189 18.66 -11.18 -3.36
C GLU A 189 19.25 -10.91 -1.96
N ALA A 190 18.41 -10.67 -0.95
CA ALA A 190 18.86 -10.46 0.42
C ALA A 190 19.23 -11.77 1.16
N GLY A 191 18.86 -12.94 0.63
CA GLY A 191 19.18 -14.24 1.22
C GLY A 191 20.56 -14.77 0.83
N SER A 192 21.10 -15.72 1.62
CA SER A 192 22.45 -16.30 1.42
C SER A 192 22.63 -17.14 0.15
N ASN A 193 21.56 -17.46 -0.57
CA ASN A 193 21.58 -18.20 -1.84
C ASN A 193 21.24 -17.28 -3.02
N ALA A 194 22.08 -16.27 -3.25
CA ALA A 194 21.90 -15.22 -4.25
C ALA A 194 22.05 -15.66 -5.73
N THR A 195 22.11 -16.97 -6.02
CA THR A 195 22.51 -17.48 -7.35
C THR A 195 21.36 -17.88 -8.27
N ALA A 196 20.12 -17.96 -7.77
CA ALA A 196 18.95 -18.22 -8.61
C ALA A 196 18.01 -17.02 -8.55
N GLN A 197 18.11 -16.11 -9.53
CA GLN A 197 17.01 -15.20 -9.82
C GLN A 197 15.79 -16.07 -10.17
N PRO A 198 14.71 -16.06 -9.37
CA PRO A 198 13.55 -16.88 -9.68
C PRO A 198 12.91 -16.33 -10.95
N LEU A 199 13.05 -17.05 -12.07
CA LEU A 199 12.44 -16.74 -13.37
C LEU A 199 10.95 -16.37 -13.23
N SER A 200 10.26 -16.99 -12.25
CA SER A 200 8.88 -16.69 -11.90
C SER A 200 8.63 -15.25 -11.44
N SER A 201 9.59 -14.60 -10.76
CA SER A 201 9.47 -13.18 -10.36
C SER A 201 9.61 -12.27 -11.57
N THR A 202 10.59 -12.51 -12.45
CA THR A 202 10.75 -11.74 -13.69
C THR A 202 9.55 -11.88 -14.63
N LEU A 203 9.04 -13.11 -14.78
CA LEU A 203 7.81 -13.37 -15.54
C LEU A 203 6.61 -12.65 -14.90
N GLY A 204 6.47 -12.69 -13.58
CA GLY A 204 5.39 -12.00 -12.89
C GLY A 204 5.48 -10.46 -12.99
N MET A 205 6.68 -9.88 -12.98
CA MET A 205 6.86 -8.43 -13.23
C MET A 205 6.37 -8.06 -14.63
N ASN A 206 6.80 -8.80 -15.64
CA ASN A 206 6.42 -8.55 -17.03
C ASN A 206 4.92 -8.76 -17.24
N LEU A 207 4.33 -9.80 -16.64
CA LEU A 207 2.89 -10.01 -16.67
C LEU A 207 2.14 -8.85 -15.99
N GLY A 208 2.60 -8.38 -14.84
CA GLY A 208 2.03 -7.22 -14.15
C GLY A 208 2.08 -5.96 -15.02
N LEU A 209 3.21 -5.69 -15.68
CA LEU A 209 3.37 -4.57 -16.61
C LEU A 209 2.46 -4.70 -17.84
N LEU A 210 2.32 -5.90 -18.41
CA LEU A 210 1.40 -6.16 -19.52
C LEU A 210 -0.05 -5.89 -19.12
N LEU A 211 -0.47 -6.34 -17.93
CA LEU A 211 -1.82 -6.10 -17.43
C LEU A 211 -2.09 -4.60 -17.21
N ILE A 212 -1.09 -3.84 -16.76
CA ILE A 212 -1.17 -2.37 -16.63
C ILE A 212 -1.21 -1.71 -18.02
N ALA A 213 -0.45 -2.20 -18.99
CA ALA A 213 -0.38 -1.64 -20.34
C ALA A 213 -1.69 -1.85 -21.13
N MET A 214 -2.50 -2.85 -20.80
CA MET A 214 -3.81 -3.08 -21.44
C MET A 214 -4.84 -1.96 -21.20
N ILE A 215 -4.54 -0.99 -20.32
CA ILE A 215 -5.42 0.14 -19.98
C ILE A 215 -5.02 1.44 -20.71
N ALA A 216 -3.80 1.52 -21.23
CA ALA A 216 -3.26 2.68 -21.94
C ALA A 216 -3.64 2.67 -23.42
#